data_AF-A0A0F8W2X3-F1
#
_entry.id   AF-A0A0F8W2X3-F1
#
_cell.length_a   1.000
_cell.length_b   1.000
_cell.length_c   1.000
_cell.angle_alpha   90.00
_cell.angle_beta   90.00
_cell.angle_gamma   90.00
#
_symmetry.space_group_name_H-M   'P 1'
#
loop_
_entity.id
_entity.type
_entity.pdbx_description
1 polymer ?
#
loop_
_entity_poly.entity_id
_entity_poly.type
_entity_poly.pdbx_seq_one_letter_code
_entity_poly.pdbx_strand_id
1 'polypeptide(L)'
;FEGQTKTYTPGNTCYRCVFNSPPPKDAVPSCSQAGVLGSIAGILGTIQATEALKYLIGKGELLTNRMLIFDALNMNFKTVRFKRNPDCPVCGIKPTIKELIDEEQPMCDLKY
;
A
#
# COMPACT_ATOMS: atom_id res chain seq x y z
N PHE A 1 -14.89 2.54 4.20
CA PHE A 1 -14.40 3.27 5.39
C PHE A 1 -13.16 2.58 5.96
N GLU A 2 -12.21 2.23 5.11
CA GLU A 2 -11.00 1.52 5.52
C GLU A 2 -9.77 2.21 4.94
N GLY A 3 -8.67 2.13 5.67
CA GLY A 3 -7.35 2.57 5.22
C GLY A 3 -6.32 1.47 5.45
N GLN A 4 -5.34 1.35 4.56
CA GLN A 4 -4.27 0.37 4.69
C GLN A 4 -2.90 1.04 4.53
N THR A 5 -1.91 0.63 5.33
CA THR A 5 -0.53 1.09 5.18
C THR A 5 0.46 0.00 5.60
N LYS A 6 1.67 0.05 5.02
CA LYS A 6 2.80 -0.84 5.32
C LYS A 6 4.11 -0.09 5.11
N THR A 7 5.16 -0.57 5.74
CA THR A 7 6.52 -0.06 5.52
C THR A 7 7.29 -1.03 4.64
N TYR A 8 7.97 -0.49 3.62
CA TYR A 8 8.89 -1.26 2.79
C TYR A 8 10.33 -0.82 3.09
N THR A 9 11.22 -1.80 3.25
CA THR A 9 12.67 -1.59 3.26
C THR A 9 13.31 -2.70 2.42
N PRO A 10 14.53 -2.47 1.86
CA PRO A 10 15.23 -3.48 1.08
C PRO A 10 15.32 -4.83 1.81
N GLY A 11 15.08 -5.92 1.07
CA GLY A 11 15.08 -7.29 1.61
C GLY A 11 13.74 -7.76 2.18
N ASN A 12 12.81 -6.87 2.52
CA ASN A 12 11.47 -7.22 3.03
C ASN A 12 10.44 -7.41 1.91
N THR A 13 9.23 -7.85 2.29
CA THR A 13 8.08 -8.07 1.40
C THR A 13 7.72 -6.79 0.63
N CYS A 14 7.90 -6.80 -0.70
CA CYS A 14 7.56 -5.65 -1.55
C CYS A 14 6.04 -5.52 -1.77
N TYR A 15 5.61 -4.51 -2.52
CA TYR A 15 4.20 -4.36 -2.89
C TYR A 15 3.68 -5.56 -3.70
N ARG A 16 4.44 -5.96 -4.73
CA ARG A 16 4.12 -7.05 -5.65
C ARG A 16 4.21 -8.45 -5.02
N CYS A 17 4.77 -8.60 -3.82
CA CYS A 17 4.65 -9.83 -3.04
C CYS A 17 3.25 -10.01 -2.45
N VAL A 18 2.52 -8.91 -2.19
CA VAL A 18 1.17 -8.93 -1.61
C VAL A 18 0.12 -8.89 -2.72
N PHE A 19 0.31 -8.00 -3.68
CA PHE A 19 -0.58 -7.81 -4.81
C PHE A 19 0.10 -8.27 -6.11
N ASN A 20 0.07 -9.58 -6.38
CA ASN A 20 0.87 -10.23 -7.43
C ASN A 20 0.62 -9.71 -8.86
N SER A 21 -0.59 -9.25 -9.16
CA SER A 21 -0.95 -8.67 -10.46
C SER A 21 -1.81 -7.43 -10.26
N PRO A 22 -1.87 -6.51 -11.25
CA PRO A 22 -2.86 -5.44 -11.24
C PRO A 22 -4.28 -6.00 -11.07
N PRO A 23 -5.18 -5.29 -10.38
CA PRO A 23 -6.59 -5.66 -10.35
C PRO A 23 -7.20 -5.54 -11.76
N PRO A 24 -8.29 -6.25 -12.07
CA PRO A 24 -9.05 -6.04 -13.30
C PRO A 24 -9.46 -4.57 -13.48
N LYS A 25 -9.53 -4.07 -14.72
CA LYS A 25 -9.81 -2.65 -15.02
C LYS A 25 -11.10 -2.14 -14.37
N ASP A 26 -12.10 -2.99 -14.22
CA ASP A 26 -13.41 -2.62 -13.66
C ASP A 26 -13.55 -2.95 -12.16
N ALA A 27 -12.48 -3.41 -11.50
CA ALA A 27 -12.54 -3.86 -10.11
C ALA A 27 -12.48 -2.72 -9.08
N VAL A 28 -12.16 -1.50 -9.50
CA VAL A 28 -12.03 -0.35 -8.59
C VAL A 28 -12.84 0.83 -9.15
N PRO A 29 -13.86 1.33 -8.43
CA PRO A 29 -14.56 2.55 -8.83
C PRO A 29 -13.59 3.73 -8.85
N SER A 30 -13.81 4.67 -9.78
CA SER A 30 -12.99 5.88 -9.85
C SER A 30 -13.05 6.69 -8.56
N CYS A 31 -12.01 7.48 -8.29
CA CYS A 31 -11.96 8.36 -7.11
C CYS A 31 -13.15 9.33 -7.06
N SER A 32 -13.67 9.76 -8.21
CA SER A 32 -14.86 10.61 -8.34
C SER A 32 -16.17 9.86 -8.05
N GLN A 33 -16.21 8.54 -8.22
CA GLN A 33 -17.38 7.70 -7.92
C GLN A 33 -17.45 7.23 -6.47
N ALA A 34 -16.30 6.93 -5.84
CA ALA A 34 -16.27 6.38 -4.48
C ALA A 34 -16.17 7.46 -3.39
N GLY A 35 -15.46 8.57 -3.68
CA GLY A 35 -15.06 9.55 -2.68
C GLY A 35 -14.05 8.98 -1.66
N VAL A 36 -13.19 9.83 -1.11
CA VAL A 36 -12.25 9.46 -0.05
C VAL A 36 -12.46 10.38 1.14
N LEU A 37 -12.69 9.81 2.32
CA LEU A 37 -12.77 10.59 3.55
C LEU A 37 -11.39 11.11 3.92
N GLY A 38 -11.21 12.43 3.87
CA GLY A 38 -9.94 13.08 4.18
C GLY A 38 -9.41 12.76 5.58
N SER A 39 -10.29 12.47 6.54
CA SER A 39 -9.90 12.01 7.88
C SER A 39 -9.16 10.67 7.86
N ILE A 40 -9.60 9.69 7.06
CA ILE A 40 -8.93 8.40 6.91
C ILE A 40 -7.55 8.60 6.26
N ALA A 41 -7.48 9.43 5.21
CA ALA A 41 -6.22 9.76 4.55
C ALA A 41 -5.24 10.46 5.52
N GLY A 42 -5.72 11.41 6.33
CA GLY A 42 -4.91 12.11 7.33
C GLY A 42 -4.37 11.18 8.44
N ILE A 43 -5.20 10.26 8.93
CA ILE A 43 -4.77 9.24 9.91
C ILE A 43 -3.67 8.36 9.32
N LEU A 44 -3.87 7.82 8.12
CA LEU A 44 -2.86 6.98 7.49
C LEU A 44 -1.57 7.73 7.15
N GLY A 45 -1.67 8.97 6.67
CA GLY A 45 -0.51 9.82 6.41
C GLY A 45 0.31 10.09 7.67
N THR A 46 -0.37 10.32 8.81
CA THR A 46 0.29 10.49 10.11
C THR A 46 1.01 9.21 10.56
N ILE A 47 0.40 8.05 10.32
CA ILE A 47 1.04 6.75 10.58
C ILE A 47 2.27 6.54 9.68
N GLN A 48 2.16 6.85 8.39
CA GLN A 48 3.29 6.77 7.44
C GLN A 48 4.45 7.70 7.84
N ALA A 49 4.15 8.94 8.27
CA ALA A 49 5.15 9.86 8.78
C ALA A 49 5.85 9.29 10.04
N THR A 50 5.09 8.67 10.94
CA THR A 50 5.64 8.01 12.13
C THR A 50 6.54 6.83 11.75
N GLU A 51 6.16 6.02 10.76
CA GLU A 51 7.00 4.94 10.23
C GLU A 51 8.32 5.45 9.63
N ALA A 52 8.27 6.55 8.88
CA ALA A 52 9.46 7.20 8.34
C ALA A 52 10.39 7.71 9.44
N LEU A 53 9.84 8.37 10.47
CA LEU A 53 10.62 8.83 11.63
C LEU A 53 11.30 7.66 12.35
N LYS A 54 10.55 6.59 12.64
CA LYS A 54 11.09 5.36 13.27
C LYS A 54 12.26 4.78 12.47
N TYR A 55 12.14 4.74 11.14
CA TYR A 55 13.20 4.27 10.25
C TYR A 55 14.44 5.16 10.35
N LEU A 56 14.26 6.49 10.26
CA LEU A 56 15.36 7.45 10.29
C LEU A 56 16.15 7.45 11.61
N ILE A 57 15.45 7.28 12.75
CA ILE A 57 16.10 7.27 14.07
C ILE A 57 16.53 5.88 14.54
N GLY A 58 16.20 4.83 13.77
CA GLY A 58 16.50 3.44 14.13
C GLY A 58 15.82 2.97 15.43
N LYS A 59 14.59 3.40 15.70
CA LYS A 59 13.84 3.04 16.93
C LYS A 59 12.46 2.45 16.62
N GLY A 60 12.04 1.52 17.47
CA GLY A 60 10.73 0.87 17.40
C GLY A 60 10.64 -0.21 16.31
N GLU A 61 9.45 -0.77 16.15
CA GLU A 61 9.18 -1.79 15.14
C GLU A 61 8.43 -1.20 13.94
N LEU A 62 9.00 -1.33 12.76
CA LEU A 62 8.34 -0.92 11.52
C LEU A 62 7.20 -1.87 11.13
N LEU A 63 6.29 -1.38 10.30
CA LEU A 63 5.28 -2.17 9.59
C LEU A 63 5.88 -2.95 8.42
N THR A 64 7.12 -3.43 8.53
CA THR A 64 7.71 -4.34 7.53
C THR A 64 7.06 -5.71 7.63
N ASN A 65 6.84 -6.38 6.49
CA ASN A 65 6.20 -7.70 6.39
C ASN A 65 4.79 -7.80 7.02
N ARG A 66 4.14 -6.67 7.29
CA ARG A 66 2.77 -6.62 7.81
C ARG A 66 2.05 -5.39 7.27
N MET A 67 0.74 -5.50 7.09
CA MET A 67 -0.14 -4.41 6.69
C MET A 67 -1.02 -4.04 7.86
N LEU A 68 -1.00 -2.76 8.22
CA LEU A 68 -1.94 -2.17 9.15
C LEU A 68 -3.20 -1.80 8.38
N ILE A 69 -4.35 -2.23 8.89
CA ILE A 69 -5.68 -1.91 8.38
C ILE A 69 -6.39 -1.11 9.45
N PHE A 70 -6.84 0.09 9.11
CA PHE A 70 -7.66 0.95 9.94
C PHE A 70 -9.11 0.86 9.48
N ASP A 71 -9.98 0.34 10.36
CA ASP A 71 -11.42 0.32 10.19
C ASP A 71 -12.00 1.55 10.88
N ALA A 72 -12.43 2.53 10.09
CA ALA A 72 -12.90 3.81 10.61
C ALA A 72 -14.34 3.77 11.15
N LEU A 73 -15.14 2.74 10.81
CA LEU A 73 -16.49 2.61 11.35
C LEU A 73 -16.44 2.13 12.80
N ASN A 74 -15.57 1.17 13.09
CA ASN A 74 -15.42 0.59 14.41
C ASN A 74 -14.22 1.16 15.19
N MET A 75 -13.50 2.11 14.61
CA MET A 75 -12.30 2.74 15.17
C MET A 75 -11.26 1.72 15.66
N ASN A 76 -11.02 0.67 14.87
CA ASN A 76 -10.08 -0.40 15.23
C ASN A 76 -8.92 -0.51 14.24
N PHE A 77 -7.81 -1.05 14.73
CA PHE A 77 -6.65 -1.39 13.93
C PHE A 77 -6.46 -2.90 13.90
N LYS A 78 -6.29 -3.45 12.70
CA LYS A 78 -5.96 -4.86 12.46
C LYS A 78 -4.63 -4.96 11.74
N THR A 79 -3.89 -6.03 11.97
CA THR A 79 -2.63 -6.28 11.28
C THR A 79 -2.67 -7.62 10.57
N VAL A 80 -2.33 -7.63 9.28
CA VAL A 80 -2.16 -8.85 8.49
C VAL A 80 -0.68 -9.04 8.17
N ARG A 81 -0.12 -10.21 8.48
CA ARG A 81 1.30 -10.52 8.23
C ARG A 81 1.46 -11.24 6.90
N PHE A 82 2.56 -10.96 6.21
CA PHE A 82 2.91 -11.58 4.94
C PHE A 82 4.35 -12.09 4.98
N LYS A 83 4.62 -13.09 4.14
CA LYS A 83 5.98 -13.53 3.85
C LYS A 83 6.39 -13.02 2.49
N ARG A 84 7.70 -12.83 2.29
CA ARG A 84 8.24 -12.55 0.96
C ARG A 84 7.89 -13.71 0.03
N ASN A 85 7.37 -13.39 -1.15
CA ASN A 85 7.05 -14.38 -2.17
C ASN A 85 8.33 -14.74 -2.96
N PRO A 86 8.83 -15.99 -2.93
CA PRO A 86 10.01 -16.41 -3.69
C PRO A 86 9.85 -16.25 -5.20
N ASP A 87 8.61 -16.33 -5.69
CA ASP A 87 8.24 -16.19 -7.10
C ASP A 87 7.76 -14.77 -7.44
N CYS A 88 8.03 -13.79 -6.56
CA CYS A 88 7.65 -12.40 -6.82
C CYS A 88 8.30 -11.90 -8.12
N PRO A 89 7.53 -11.35 -9.09
CA PRO A 89 8.09 -10.93 -10.36
C PRO A 89 9.05 -9.74 -10.25
N VAL A 90 9.09 -9.04 -9.09
CA VAL A 90 9.98 -7.90 -8.83
C VAL A 90 11.18 -8.28 -7.97
N CYS A 91 10.96 -8.96 -6.83
CA CYS A 91 12.04 -9.25 -5.86
C CYS A 91 12.21 -10.75 -5.55
N GLY A 92 11.65 -11.63 -6.37
CA GLY A 92 11.80 -13.08 -6.25
C GLY A 92 13.17 -13.58 -6.72
N ILE A 93 13.34 -14.90 -6.74
CA ILE A 93 14.59 -15.57 -7.15
C ILE A 93 14.85 -15.36 -8.65
N LYS A 94 13.78 -15.27 -9.46
CA LYS A 94 13.83 -15.05 -10.90
C LYS A 94 12.91 -13.88 -11.30
N PRO A 95 13.33 -12.61 -11.09
CA PRO A 95 12.50 -11.45 -11.43
C PRO A 95 12.21 -11.37 -12.94
N THR A 96 10.94 -11.10 -13.27
CA THR A 96 10.46 -10.93 -14.64
C THR A 96 10.15 -9.47 -14.97
N ILE A 97 9.79 -8.66 -13.98
CA ILE A 97 9.61 -7.21 -14.11
C ILE A 97 10.95 -6.54 -13.80
N LYS A 98 11.59 -5.99 -14.83
CA LYS A 98 12.92 -5.35 -14.73
C LYS A 98 12.88 -3.84 -14.94
N GLU A 99 11.81 -3.35 -15.55
CA GLU A 99 11.62 -1.95 -15.92
C GLU A 99 10.22 -1.51 -15.48
N LEU A 100 10.09 -0.21 -15.21
CA LEU A 100 8.81 0.41 -14.93
C LEU A 100 8.09 0.69 -16.25
N ILE A 101 6.80 0.42 -16.27
CA ILE A 101 5.93 0.75 -17.39
C ILE A 101 4.92 1.74 -16.85
N ASP A 102 4.82 2.89 -17.51
CA ASP A 102 3.76 3.86 -17.20
C ASP A 102 2.46 3.36 -17.83
N GLU A 103 1.47 3.05 -17.01
CA GLU A 103 0.12 2.79 -17.50
C GLU A 103 -0.56 4.14 -17.78
N GLU A 104 -1.24 4.25 -18.92
CA GLU A 104 -2.08 5.42 -19.23
C GLU A 104 -3.11 5.59 -18.12
N GLN A 105 -2.95 6.64 -17.30
CA GLN A 105 -3.92 6.94 -16.26
C GLN A 105 -5.23 7.32 -16.93
N PRO A 106 -6.37 6.66 -16.63
CA PRO A 106 -7.65 7.16 -17.05
C PRO A 106 -7.77 8.56 -16.47
N MET A 107 -7.90 9.57 -17.34
CA MET A 107 -8.00 10.97 -16.94
C MET A 107 -8.92 11.10 -15.73
N CYS A 108 -8.43 11.75 -14.67
CA CYS A 108 -9.34 12.31 -13.67
C CYS A 108 -10.21 13.32 -14.42
N ASP A 109 -11.44 12.92 -14.75
CA ASP A 109 -12.47 13.79 -15.31
C ASP A 109 -12.84 14.86 -14.26
N LEU A 110 -11.99 15.87 -14.09
CA LEU A 110 -12.36 17.11 -13.42
C LEU A 110 -13.21 17.90 -14.41
N LYS A 111 -14.51 17.59 -14.42
CA LYS A 111 -15.50 18.48 -15.02
C LYS A 111 -15.57 19.73 -14.17
N TYR A 112 -15.05 20.84 -14.70
CA TYR A 112 -15.26 22.18 -14.16
C TYR A 112 -16.72 22.62 -14.30
#